data_AF-A0A1V5KA49-F1
#
_entry.id   AF-A0A1V5KA49-F1
#
_cell.length_a   1.000
_cell.length_b   1.000
_cell.length_c   1.000
_cell.angle_alpha   90.00
_cell.angle_beta   90.00
_cell.angle_gamma   90.00
#
_symmetry.space_group_name_H-M   'P 1'
#
loop_
_entity.id
_entity.type
_entity.pdbx_description
1 polymer ?
#
loop_
_entity_poly.entity_id
_entity_poly.type
_entity_poly.pdbx_seq_one_letter_code
_entity_poly.pdbx_strand_id
1 'polypeptide(L)'
;MNDPYKVMVAGRGGGKTTQLLKWVDEQPNPADIAVVTNSPQEAARLEKAWMRKYPDPKRPRPRFFDMQKARSGALYGRNTRIVVDNVDILLSHLLPYPIDFITTTGFTHVCDRP
;
A
#
# COMPACT_ATOMS: atom_id res chain seq x y z
N MET A 1 -16.06 19.43 0.99
CA MET A 1 -15.27 18.68 1.99
C MET A 1 -14.39 17.72 1.21
N ASN A 2 -13.06 17.82 1.34
CA ASN A 2 -12.16 16.85 0.71
C ASN A 2 -12.21 15.59 1.58
N ASP A 3 -12.63 14.48 0.99
CA ASP A 3 -12.68 13.19 1.67
C ASP A 3 -11.29 12.87 2.25
N PRO A 4 -11.17 12.59 3.57
CA PRO A 4 -9.87 12.32 4.20
C PRO A 4 -9.23 11.00 3.72
N TYR A 5 -10.01 10.16 3.02
CA TYR A 5 -9.60 8.84 2.57
C TYR A 5 -9.72 8.74 1.04
N LYS A 6 -8.67 8.22 0.40
CA LYS A 6 -8.67 7.93 -1.03
C LYS A 6 -8.55 6.42 -1.23
N VAL A 7 -9.56 5.81 -1.83
CA VAL A 7 -9.53 4.40 -2.24
C VAL A 7 -9.14 4.34 -3.72
N MET A 8 -8.14 3.52 -4.05
CA MET A 8 -7.73 3.28 -5.43
C MET A 8 -8.02 1.84 -5.81
N VAL A 9 -8.90 1.66 -6.80
CA VAL A 9 -9.19 0.35 -7.40
C VAL A 9 -8.55 0.31 -8.78
N ALA A 10 -7.76 -0.72 -9.06
CA ALA A 10 -7.29 -0.99 -10.41
C ALA A 10 -7.36 -2.49 -10.71
N GLY A 11 -7.51 -2.85 -11.99
CA GLY A 11 -7.46 -4.24 -12.42
C GLY A 11 -6.07 -4.87 -12.22
N ARG A 12 -6.00 -6.20 -12.26
CA ARG A 12 -4.72 -6.94 -12.28
C ARG A 12 -3.91 -6.50 -13.52
N GLY A 13 -2.66 -6.08 -13.33
CA GLY A 13 -1.83 -5.51 -14.40
C GLY A 13 -2.11 -4.05 -14.75
N GLY A 14 -3.14 -3.41 -14.17
CA GLY A 14 -3.54 -2.01 -14.45
C GLY A 14 -2.62 -0.93 -13.88
N GLY A 15 -1.38 -1.27 -13.54
CA GLY A 15 -0.41 -0.30 -13.05
C GLY A 15 -0.64 0.22 -11.63
N LYS A 16 -1.30 -0.55 -10.74
CA LYS A 16 -1.52 -0.19 -9.31
C LYS A 16 -0.25 0.36 -8.65
N THR A 17 0.87 -0.36 -8.80
CA THR A 17 2.17 0.07 -8.28
C THR A 17 2.61 1.42 -8.86
N THR A 18 2.47 1.63 -10.17
CA THR A 18 2.86 2.90 -10.81
C THR A 18 2.02 4.07 -10.32
N GLN A 19 0.70 3.86 -10.18
CA GLN A 19 -0.23 4.87 -9.69
C GLN A 19 -0.02 5.16 -8.20
N LEU A 20 0.20 4.12 -7.39
CA LEU A 20 0.56 4.24 -5.98
C LEU A 20 1.81 5.10 -5.79
N LEU A 21 2.91 4.76 -6.48
CA LEU A 21 4.16 5.50 -6.36
C LEU A 21 4.02 6.94 -6.87
N LYS A 22 3.26 7.16 -7.96
CA LYS A 22 2.95 8.51 -8.45
C LYS A 22 2.17 9.32 -7.39
N TRP A 23 1.14 8.73 -6.78
CA TRP A 23 0.34 9.41 -5.78
C TRP A 23 1.14 9.76 -4.52
N VAL A 24 2.01 8.84 -4.06
CA VAL A 24 2.90 9.07 -2.91
C VAL A 24 3.86 10.22 -3.18
N ASP A 25 4.37 10.31 -4.41
CA ASP A 25 5.27 11.37 -4.86
C ASP A 25 4.60 12.74 -4.96
N GLU A 26 3.31 12.78 -5.27
CA GLU A 26 2.49 14.00 -5.33
C GLU A 26 2.12 14.55 -3.93
N GLN A 27 2.47 13.85 -2.84
CA GLN A 27 2.18 14.33 -1.50
C GLN A 27 3.20 15.40 -1.05
N PRO A 28 2.82 16.34 -0.16
CA PRO A 28 3.70 17.43 0.28
C PRO A 28 5.04 16.96 0.88
N ASN A 29 5.04 15.82 1.57
CA ASN A 29 6.24 15.17 2.06
C ASN A 29 6.12 13.65 1.93
N PRO A 30 6.70 13.04 0.88
CA PRO A 30 6.71 11.59 0.73
C PRO A 30 7.34 10.84 1.92
N ALA A 31 8.28 11.46 2.65
CA ALA A 31 8.97 10.81 3.79
C ALA A 31 8.09 10.56 5.01
N ASP A 32 6.95 11.25 5.09
CA ASP A 32 6.00 11.07 6.18
C ASP A 32 5.01 9.93 5.89
N ILE A 33 5.08 9.32 4.71
CA ILE A 33 4.16 8.27 4.26
C ILE A 33 4.76 6.90 4.52
N ALA A 34 3.97 6.06 5.16
CA ALA A 34 4.23 4.63 5.26
C ALA A 34 3.39 3.88 4.23
N VAL A 35 4.03 3.10 3.37
CA VAL A 35 3.38 2.15 2.47
C VAL A 35 3.49 0.77 3.09
N VAL A 36 2.36 0.18 3.43
CA VAL A 36 2.25 -1.14 4.05
C VAL A 36 1.83 -2.15 2.99
N THR A 37 2.62 -3.21 2.83
CA THR A 37 2.41 -4.31 1.89
C THR A 37 2.17 -5.62 2.63
N ASN A 38 1.74 -6.66 1.90
CA ASN A 38 1.47 -7.96 2.50
C ASN A 38 2.77 -8.64 2.96
N SER A 39 3.82 -8.60 2.15
CA SER A 39 5.07 -9.32 2.42
C SER A 39 6.32 -8.42 2.38
N PRO A 40 7.43 -8.84 3.02
CA PRO A 40 8.72 -8.16 2.91
C PRO A 40 9.24 -8.07 1.47
N GLN A 41 8.95 -9.07 0.64
CA GLN A 41 9.35 -9.09 -0.77
C GLN A 41 8.63 -8.01 -1.57
N GLU A 42 7.34 -7.80 -1.29
CA GLU A 42 6.57 -6.71 -1.91
C GLU A 42 7.08 -5.34 -1.47
N ALA A 43 7.36 -5.15 -0.18
CA ALA A 43 7.94 -3.92 0.34
C ALA A 43 9.27 -3.60 -0.38
N ALA A 44 10.17 -4.58 -0.46
CA ALA A 44 11.45 -4.44 -1.16
C ALA A 44 11.28 -4.18 -2.66
N ARG A 45 10.28 -4.80 -3.30
CA ARG A 45 9.95 -4.57 -4.72
C ARG A 45 9.48 -3.14 -4.96
N LEU A 46 8.60 -2.62 -4.10
CA LEU A 46 8.11 -1.24 -4.18
C LEU A 46 9.23 -0.23 -3.90
N GLU A 47 10.08 -0.50 -2.93
CA GLU A 47 11.24 0.33 -2.62
C GLU A 47 12.21 0.41 -3.81
N LYS A 48 12.55 -0.73 -4.41
CA LYS A 48 13.36 -0.76 -5.65
C LYS A 48 12.68 -0.01 -6.79
N ALA A 49 11.36 -0.16 -6.95
CA ALA A 49 10.60 0.55 -7.97
C ALA A 49 10.61 2.07 -7.76
N TRP A 50 10.52 2.52 -6.50
CA TRP A 50 10.68 3.94 -6.13
C TRP A 50 12.07 4.44 -6.51
N MET A 51 13.14 3.79 -6.06
CA MET A 51 14.52 4.20 -6.33
C MET A 51 14.83 4.23 -7.83
N ARG A 52 14.31 3.27 -8.59
CA ARG A 52 14.47 3.25 -10.06
C ARG A 52 13.75 4.41 -10.74
N LYS A 53 12.54 4.77 -10.26
CA LYS A 53 11.74 5.85 -10.82
C LYS A 53 12.26 7.23 -10.41
N TYR A 54 12.82 7.33 -9.20
CA TYR A 54 13.30 8.55 -8.57
C TYR A 54 14.74 8.35 -8.08
N PRO A 55 15.74 8.45 -8.97
CA PRO A 55 17.13 8.10 -8.65
C PRO A 55 17.86 9.16 -7.79
N ASP A 56 17.27 10.35 -7.61
CA ASP A 56 17.86 11.39 -6.77
C ASP A 56 17.87 10.96 -5.29
N PRO A 57 19.04 10.77 -4.66
CA PRO A 57 19.15 10.34 -3.27
C PRO A 57 18.68 11.41 -2.28
N LYS A 58 18.57 12.68 -2.68
CA LYS A 58 18.06 13.78 -1.85
C LYS A 58 16.53 13.84 -1.85
N ARG A 59 15.86 13.11 -2.75
CA ARG A 59 14.39 13.11 -2.80
C ARG A 59 13.83 12.48 -1.51
N PRO A 60 12.86 13.12 -0.84
CA PRO A 60 12.16 12.50 0.27
C PRO A 60 11.56 11.16 -0.16
N ARG A 61 11.81 10.11 0.63
CA ARG A 61 11.41 8.74 0.28
C ARG A 61 10.35 8.21 1.25
N PRO A 62 9.26 7.61 0.76
CA PRO A 62 8.32 6.92 1.63
C PRO A 62 9.00 5.72 2.28
N ARG A 63 8.42 5.28 3.39
CA ARG A 63 8.87 4.07 4.09
C ARG A 63 8.00 2.90 3.70
N PHE A 64 8.64 1.83 3.23
CA PHE A 64 7.94 0.59 2.88
C PHE A 64 8.05 -0.39 4.04
N PHE A 65 6.90 -0.96 4.42
CA PHE A 65 6.79 -1.92 5.52
C PHE A 65 5.98 -3.11 5.06
N ASP A 66 6.36 -4.31 5.46
CA ASP A 66 5.44 -5.43 5.47
C ASP A 66 4.47 -5.32 6.66
N MET A 67 3.37 -6.06 6.60
CA MET A 67 2.33 -6.06 7.61
C MET A 67 2.81 -6.49 9.02
N GLN A 68 3.77 -7.41 9.14
CA GLN A 68 4.27 -7.82 10.45
C GLN A 68 5.05 -6.68 11.10
N LYS A 69 5.93 -6.03 10.33
CA LYS A 69 6.69 -4.87 10.77
C LYS A 69 5.81 -3.65 11.05
N ALA A 70 4.73 -3.48 10.29
CA ALA A 70 3.73 -2.45 10.56
C ALA A 70 3.04 -2.68 11.92
N ARG A 71 2.67 -3.93 12.23
CA ARG A 71 1.99 -4.32 13.47
C ARG A 71 2.88 -4.26 14.71
N SER A 72 4.20 -4.42 14.58
CA SER A 72 5.13 -4.34 15.71
C SER A 72 5.34 -2.93 16.28
N GLY A 73 4.60 -1.94 15.75
CA GLY A 73 4.64 -0.57 16.22
C GLY A 73 5.65 0.32 15.49
N ALA A 74 6.27 -0.16 14.41
CA ALA A 74 7.20 0.63 13.60
C ALA A 74 6.56 1.88 12.96
N LEU A 75 5.22 1.93 12.91
CA LEU A 75 4.43 3.05 12.38
C LEU A 75 4.12 4.14 13.42
N TYR A 76 4.21 3.86 14.73
CA TYR A 76 3.76 4.81 15.77
C TYR A 76 4.69 6.03 15.86
N GLY A 77 4.08 7.24 15.85
CA GLY A 77 4.74 8.53 16.05
C GLY A 77 5.71 8.96 14.94
N ARG A 78 5.79 8.19 13.85
CA ARG A 78 6.82 8.32 12.83
C ARG A 78 6.30 8.71 11.46
N ASN A 79 5.00 8.54 11.20
CA ASN A 79 4.37 8.77 9.91
C ASN A 79 3.04 9.52 10.10
N THR A 80 2.75 10.47 9.22
CA THR A 80 1.49 11.25 9.25
C THR A 80 0.39 10.60 8.40
N ARG A 81 0.76 9.66 7.52
CA ARG A 81 -0.20 8.93 6.67
C ARG A 81 0.27 7.50 6.38
N ILE A 82 -0.69 6.57 6.36
CA ILE A 82 -0.49 5.17 6.02
C ILE A 82 -1.26 4.86 4.73
N VAL A 83 -0.59 4.18 3.80
CA VAL A 83 -1.19 3.62 2.59
C VAL A 83 -1.05 2.12 2.66
N VAL A 84 -2.15 1.40 2.42
CA VAL A 84 -2.17 -0.06 2.40
C VAL A 84 -2.30 -0.53 0.96
N ASP A 85 -1.30 -1.28 0.47
CA ASP A 85 -1.36 -1.97 -0.82
C ASP A 85 -2.08 -3.31 -0.62
N ASN A 86 -3.12 -3.59 -1.41
CA ASN A 86 -4.01 -4.75 -1.28
C ASN A 86 -4.73 -4.83 0.09
N VAL A 87 -5.69 -3.92 0.31
CA VAL A 87 -6.53 -3.85 1.53
C VAL A 87 -7.30 -5.14 1.80
N ASP A 88 -7.68 -5.86 0.76
CA ASP A 88 -8.30 -7.18 0.82
C ASP A 88 -7.44 -8.18 1.62
N ILE A 89 -6.14 -8.17 1.37
CA ILE A 89 -5.20 -9.01 2.11
C ILE A 89 -5.11 -8.56 3.57
N LEU A 90 -5.02 -7.24 3.83
CA LEU A 90 -5.00 -6.72 5.21
C LEU A 90 -6.22 -7.20 6.01
N LEU A 91 -7.41 -7.11 5.42
CA LEU A 91 -8.65 -7.51 6.06
C LEU A 91 -8.68 -9.01 6.31
N SER A 92 -8.18 -9.85 5.39
CA SER A 92 -8.09 -11.31 5.56
C SER A 92 -7.24 -11.72 6.78
N HIS A 93 -6.33 -10.86 7.22
CA HIS A 93 -5.50 -11.06 8.41
C HIS A 93 -6.09 -10.43 9.70
N LEU A 94 -7.19 -9.69 9.60
CA LEU A 94 -7.84 -9.02 10.73
C LEU A 94 -9.13 -9.71 11.15
N LEU A 95 -9.85 -10.35 10.21
CA LEU A 95 -11.11 -11.02 10.52
C LEU A 95 -10.91 -12.54 10.52
N PRO A 96 -11.47 -13.29 11.49
CA PRO A 96 -11.34 -14.74 11.57
C PRO A 96 -12.22 -15.49 10.56
N TYR A 97 -12.74 -14.79 9.54
CA TYR A 97 -13.69 -15.31 8.55
C TYR A 97 -13.05 -15.25 7.15
N PRO A 98 -13.41 -16.16 6.23
CA PRO A 98 -13.17 -15.96 4.81
C PRO A 98 -13.80 -14.64 4.38
N ILE A 99 -13.06 -13.81 3.65
CA ILE A 99 -13.55 -12.50 3.19
C ILE A 99 -13.61 -12.50 1.67
N ASP A 100 -14.81 -12.37 1.15
CA ASP A 100 -15.06 -12.08 -0.26
C ASP A 100 -15.14 -10.57 -0.47
N PHE A 101 -14.28 -10.04 -1.35
CA PHE A 101 -14.33 -8.63 -1.73
C PHE A 101 -15.16 -8.45 -2.99
N ILE A 102 -16.40 -8.04 -2.81
CA ILE A 102 -17.28 -7.61 -3.89
C ILE A 102 -17.19 -6.08 -3.98
N THR A 103 -16.41 -5.59 -4.94
CA THR A 103 -16.39 -4.16 -5.27
C THR A 103 -17.32 -3.93 -6.46
N THR A 104 -18.24 -2.99 -6.35
CA THR A 104 -19.20 -2.63 -7.41
C THR A 104 -18.52 -1.85 -8.54
N THR A 105 -17.47 -2.42 -9.15
CA THR A 105 -16.93 -2.02 -10.46
C THR A 105 -16.22 -3.17 -11.20
N GLY A 106 -16.59 -4.44 -10.93
CA GLY A 106 -16.48 -5.49 -11.96
C GLY A 106 -15.34 -6.51 -11.88
N PHE A 107 -14.74 -6.77 -10.71
CA PHE A 107 -13.95 -8.00 -10.51
C PHE A 107 -14.17 -8.56 -9.12
N THR A 108 -14.64 -9.81 -9.05
CA THR A 108 -14.68 -10.62 -7.84
C THR A 108 -13.29 -11.22 -7.63
N HIS A 109 -12.61 -10.85 -6.55
CA HIS A 109 -11.49 -11.64 -6.05
C HIS A 109 -12.03 -12.60 -5.00
N VAL A 110 -12.30 -13.84 -5.40
CA VAL A 110 -12.56 -14.94 -4.47
C VAL A 110 -11.20 -15.44 -3.97
N CYS A 111 -10.92 -15.24 -2.70
CA CYS A 111 -9.75 -15.81 -2.05
C CYS A 111 -10.11 -17.18 -1.48
N ASP A 112 -10.16 -18.19 -2.35
CA ASP A 112 -10.20 -19.58 -1.89
C ASP A 112 -8.81 -19.95 -1.34
N ARG A 113 -8.73 -20.32 -0.06
CA ARG A 113 -7.57 -21.03 0.47
C ARG A 113 -7.75 -22.55 0.27
N PRO A 114 -6.66 -23.31 0.04
CA PRO A 114 -6.67 -24.75 0.24
C PRO A 114 -6.86 -25.12 1.72
#